data_AF-G9X1U4-F1
#
_entry.id   AF-G9X1U4-F1
#
_cell.length_a   1.000
_cell.length_b   1.000
_cell.length_c   1.000
_cell.angle_alpha   90.00
_cell.angle_beta   90.00
_cell.angle_gamma   90.00
#
_symmetry.space_group_name_H-M   'P 1'
#
loop_
_entity.id
_entity.type
_entity.pdbx_description
1 polymer ?
#
loop_
_entity_poly.entity_id
_entity_poly.type
_entity_poly.pdbx_seq_one_letter_code
_entity_poly.pdbx_strand_id
1 'polypeptide(L)'
;MEINELLKQNSKFIKDFVSNIEFEQYPYYINQFSLSEKKSIQNIGISMSKKLDKLEKEKLRIQDMYEYEKNIKISDNINNVLCLDEVGRGPLAGPVVVCGVMLENNPNILYVNDSKKLSEEKRKDIYSQIIKKIYNIKQKYWITT
;
A
#
# COMPACT_ATOMS: atom_id res chain seq x y z
N MET A 1 21.44 -11.21 14.48
CA MET A 1 22.83 -10.79 14.20
C MET A 1 23.07 -9.51 14.99
N GLU A 2 24.15 -9.45 15.76
CA GLU A 2 24.46 -8.23 16.51
C GLU A 2 24.87 -7.11 15.55
N ILE A 3 24.48 -5.87 15.87
CA ILE A 3 24.76 -4.70 15.03
C ILE A 3 26.26 -4.51 14.78
N ASN A 4 27.08 -4.83 15.79
CA ASN A 4 28.53 -4.73 15.73
C ASN A 4 29.15 -5.72 14.73
N GLU A 5 28.53 -6.90 14.54
CA GLU A 5 28.95 -7.85 13.51
C GLU A 5 28.51 -7.39 12.12
N LEU A 6 27.31 -6.80 12.01
CA LEU A 6 26.78 -6.30 10.74
C LEU A 6 27.62 -5.13 10.18
N LEU A 7 28.05 -4.19 11.02
CA LEU A 7 28.87 -3.03 10.62
C LEU A 7 30.28 -3.40 10.14
N LYS A 8 30.77 -4.60 10.49
CA LYS A 8 32.04 -5.15 10.00
C LYS A 8 31.92 -5.74 8.60
N GLN A 9 30.71 -6.07 8.14
CA GLN A 9 30.49 -6.65 6.82
C GLN A 9 30.67 -5.62 5.70
N ASN A 10 30.73 -6.13 4.46
CA ASN A 10 30.81 -5.30 3.27
C ASN A 10 29.46 -4.60 2.96
N SER A 11 29.52 -3.52 2.19
CA SER A 11 28.33 -2.71 1.87
C SER A 11 27.29 -3.45 1.02
N LYS A 12 27.69 -4.49 0.28
CA LYS A 12 26.77 -5.33 -0.51
C LYS A 12 25.90 -6.19 0.40
N PHE A 13 26.53 -6.89 1.35
CA PHE A 13 25.85 -7.71 2.35
C PHE A 13 24.87 -6.89 3.18
N ILE A 14 25.27 -5.67 3.61
CA ILE A 14 24.39 -4.80 4.39
C ILE A 14 23.18 -4.36 3.55
N LYS A 15 23.35 -4.06 2.25
CA LYS A 15 22.22 -3.73 1.36
C LYS A 15 21.27 -4.91 1.17
N ASP A 16 21.80 -6.12 1.03
CA ASP A 16 21.00 -7.33 0.90
C ASP A 16 20.23 -7.59 2.20
N PHE A 17 20.89 -7.44 3.36
CA PHE A 17 20.24 -7.53 4.67
C PHE A 17 19.10 -6.52 4.81
N VAL A 18 19.35 -5.23 4.54
CA VAL A 18 18.37 -4.15 4.61
C VAL A 18 17.17 -4.37 3.68
N SER A 19 17.36 -5.07 2.56
CA SER A 19 16.28 -5.36 1.62
C SER A 19 15.35 -6.47 2.11
N ASN A 20 15.75 -7.24 3.12
CA ASN A 20 15.02 -8.39 3.65
C ASN A 20 14.43 -8.16 5.06
N ILE A 21 14.73 -7.02 5.70
CA ILE A 21 14.16 -6.67 7.00
C ILE A 21 12.83 -5.91 6.83
N GLU A 22 11.98 -6.01 7.85
CA GLU A 22 10.69 -5.31 7.88
C GLU A 22 10.86 -3.81 8.17
N PHE A 23 9.90 -3.00 7.70
CA PHE A 23 9.95 -1.53 7.85
C PHE A 23 9.92 -1.08 9.31
N GLU A 24 9.30 -1.87 10.18
CA GLU A 24 9.22 -1.68 11.63
C GLU A 24 10.61 -1.67 12.28
N GLN A 25 11.58 -2.36 11.68
CA GLN A 25 12.95 -2.42 12.18
C GLN A 25 13.83 -1.27 11.65
N TYR A 26 13.38 -0.54 10.62
CA TYR A 26 14.18 0.52 9.98
C TYR A 26 14.64 1.60 10.96
N PRO A 27 13.80 2.14 11.86
CA PRO A 27 14.22 3.21 12.77
C PRO A 27 15.45 2.85 13.61
N TYR A 28 15.50 1.61 14.11
CA TYR A 28 16.65 1.10 14.86
C TYR A 28 17.92 1.12 14.00
N TYR A 29 17.88 0.50 12.81
CA TYR A 29 19.06 0.41 11.94
C TYR A 29 19.48 1.75 11.34
N ILE A 30 18.55 2.65 11.04
CA ILE A 30 18.84 4.02 10.58
C ILE A 30 19.69 4.74 11.63
N ASN A 31 19.29 4.67 12.91
CA ASN A 31 20.05 5.27 14.00
C ASN A 31 21.46 4.65 14.08
N GLN A 32 21.55 3.32 14.10
CA GLN A 32 22.84 2.63 14.16
C GLN A 32 23.76 2.96 12.97
N PHE A 33 23.22 3.07 11.76
CA PHE A 33 24.00 3.38 10.56
C PHE A 33 24.45 4.83 10.50
N SER A 34 23.68 5.75 11.11
CA SER A 34 24.08 7.16 11.22
C SER A 34 25.32 7.36 12.11
N LEU A 35 25.49 6.50 13.12
CA LEU A 35 26.64 6.51 14.04
C LEU A 35 27.89 5.83 13.46
N SER A 36 27.78 5.16 12.32
CA SER A 36 28.92 4.48 11.69
C SER A 36 29.92 5.48 11.12
N GLU A 37 31.22 5.24 11.29
CA GLU A 37 32.28 6.06 10.67
C GLU A 37 32.35 5.93 9.14
N LYS A 38 31.80 4.83 8.59
CA LYS A 38 31.85 4.55 7.15
C LYS A 38 30.74 5.30 6.42
N LYS A 39 31.11 6.29 5.60
CA LYS A 39 30.18 7.06 4.75
C LYS A 39 29.29 6.19 3.84
N SER A 40 29.79 5.04 3.40
CA SER A 40 29.01 4.07 2.62
C SER A 40 27.83 3.48 3.41
N ILE A 41 28.00 3.23 4.71
CA ILE A 41 26.95 2.70 5.61
C ILE A 41 25.96 3.82 5.96
N GLN A 42 26.45 5.02 6.25
CA GLN A 42 25.58 6.19 6.48
C GLN A 42 24.65 6.45 5.28
N ASN A 43 25.18 6.34 4.05
CA ASN A 43 24.38 6.48 2.82
C ASN A 43 23.28 5.40 2.70
N ILE A 44 23.52 4.19 3.20
CA ILE A 44 22.49 3.14 3.27
C ILE A 44 21.39 3.56 4.25
N GLY A 45 21.75 4.06 5.43
CA GLY A 45 20.79 4.59 6.41
C GLY A 45 19.94 5.75 5.86
N ILE A 46 20.54 6.68 5.12
CA ILE A 46 19.81 7.77 4.45
C ILE A 46 18.83 7.21 3.42
N SER A 47 19.23 6.20 2.64
CA SER A 47 18.33 5.56 1.68
C SER A 47 17.16 4.86 2.38
N MET A 48 17.39 4.22 3.53
CA MET A 48 16.33 3.60 4.34
C MET A 48 15.35 4.63 4.87
N SER A 49 15.85 5.75 5.42
CA SER A 49 15.01 6.85 5.91
C SER A 49 14.10 7.39 4.79
N LYS A 50 14.65 7.67 3.59
CA LYS A 50 13.83 8.11 2.45
C LYS A 50 12.75 7.10 2.05
N LYS A 51 13.04 5.79 2.15
CA LYS A 51 12.05 4.73 1.89
C LYS A 51 10.95 4.73 2.95
N LEU A 52 11.31 4.88 4.22
CA LEU A 52 10.38 4.94 5.35
C LEU A 52 9.46 6.16 5.22
N ASP A 53 10.02 7.35 4.99
CA ASP A 53 9.23 8.59 4.80
C ASP A 53 8.23 8.46 3.64
N LYS A 54 8.65 7.79 2.55
CA LYS A 54 7.76 7.55 1.40
C LYS A 54 6.62 6.60 1.75
N LEU A 55 6.89 5.57 2.54
CA LEU A 55 5.88 4.64 3.02
C LEU A 55 4.89 5.33 3.97
N GLU A 56 5.38 6.14 4.90
CA GLU A 56 4.53 6.90 5.84
C GLU A 56 3.62 7.89 5.11
N LYS A 57 4.16 8.64 4.14
CA LYS A 57 3.36 9.52 3.29
C LYS A 57 2.27 8.78 2.52
N GLU A 58 2.58 7.57 2.05
CA GLU A 58 1.58 6.74 1.37
C GLU A 58 0.49 6.24 2.32
N LYS A 59 0.86 5.82 3.53
CA LYS A 59 -0.10 5.42 4.58
C LYS A 59 -1.05 6.56 4.91
N LEU A 60 -0.51 7.78 5.08
CA LEU A 60 -1.32 8.98 5.32
C LEU A 60 -2.27 9.27 4.16
N ARG A 61 -1.77 9.28 2.92
CA ARG A 61 -2.60 9.50 1.72
C ARG A 61 -3.77 8.52 1.64
N ILE A 62 -3.53 7.24 1.93
CA ILE A 62 -4.56 6.20 1.92
C ILE A 62 -5.55 6.41 3.07
N GLN A 63 -5.07 6.77 4.26
CA GLN A 63 -5.94 7.07 5.41
C GLN A 63 -6.87 8.25 5.11
N ASP A 64 -6.34 9.33 4.52
CA ASP A 64 -7.14 10.50 4.11
C ASP A 64 -8.21 10.11 3.08
N MET A 65 -7.87 9.20 2.15
CA MET A 65 -8.82 8.70 1.15
C MET A 65 -10.01 7.95 1.76
N TYR A 66 -9.81 7.23 2.86
CA TYR A 66 -10.87 6.51 3.58
C TYR A 66 -11.64 7.37 4.59
N GLU A 67 -11.20 8.60 4.86
CA GLU A 67 -11.81 9.48 5.85
C GLU A 67 -13.28 9.78 5.53
N TYR A 68 -13.60 9.95 4.24
CA TYR A 68 -14.97 10.19 3.78
C TYR A 68 -15.92 9.04 4.18
N GLU A 69 -15.54 7.79 3.88
CA GLU A 69 -16.32 6.61 4.23
C GLU A 69 -16.46 6.48 5.76
N LYS A 70 -15.36 6.71 6.49
CA LYS A 70 -15.35 6.65 7.95
C LYS A 70 -16.31 7.66 8.58
N ASN A 71 -16.34 8.89 8.06
CA ASN A 71 -17.21 9.94 8.57
C ASN A 71 -18.68 9.59 8.37
N ILE A 72 -19.06 9.03 7.22
CA ILE A 72 -20.44 8.56 6.95
C ILE A 72 -20.83 7.43 7.91
N LYS A 73 -19.95 6.44 8.09
CA LYS A 73 -20.19 5.32 9.01
C LYS A 73 -20.50 5.82 10.43
N ILE A 74 -19.77 6.84 10.88
CA ILE A 74 -19.95 7.46 12.20
C ILE A 74 -21.23 8.31 12.26
N SER A 75 -21.47 9.19 11.28
CA SER A 75 -22.60 10.13 11.31
C SER A 75 -23.95 9.40 11.25
N ASP A 76 -24.02 8.37 10.42
CA ASP A 76 -25.28 7.69 10.11
C ASP A 76 -25.44 6.41 10.95
N ASN A 77 -24.47 6.10 11.82
CA ASN A 77 -24.42 4.89 12.63
C ASN A 77 -24.58 3.60 11.79
N ILE A 78 -23.90 3.56 10.64
CA ILE A 78 -23.88 2.41 9.73
C ILE A 78 -22.50 1.78 9.68
N ASN A 79 -22.44 0.45 9.59
CA ASN A 79 -21.17 -0.28 9.54
C ASN A 79 -20.77 -0.69 8.11
N ASN A 80 -21.73 -0.70 7.19
CA ASN A 80 -21.59 -1.25 5.85
C ASN A 80 -21.80 -0.15 4.81
N VAL A 81 -20.77 0.14 4.01
CA VAL A 81 -20.82 1.10 2.91
C VAL A 81 -20.43 0.38 1.63
N LEU A 82 -21.33 0.36 0.65
CA LEU A 82 -21.07 -0.20 -0.67
C LEU A 82 -20.64 0.92 -1.61
N CYS A 83 -19.40 0.86 -2.09
CA CYS A 83 -18.87 1.81 -3.07
C CYS A 83 -19.12 1.28 -4.49
N LEU A 84 -19.64 2.13 -5.38
CA LEU A 84 -19.97 1.79 -6.76
C LEU A 84 -19.07 2.54 -7.74
N ASP A 85 -18.69 1.91 -8.85
CA ASP A 85 -17.99 2.56 -9.97
C ASP A 85 -18.34 1.89 -11.31
N GLU A 86 -18.28 2.65 -12.40
CA GLU A 86 -18.58 2.19 -13.75
C GLU A 86 -17.39 2.31 -14.73
N VAL A 87 -17.30 1.35 -15.65
CA VAL A 87 -16.36 1.39 -16.78
C VAL A 87 -17.13 1.14 -18.07
N GLY A 88 -16.73 1.83 -19.14
CA GLY A 88 -17.30 1.61 -20.48
C GLY A 88 -18.30 2.66 -20.97
N ARG A 89 -18.48 3.79 -20.25
CA ARG A 89 -19.38 4.89 -20.70
C ARG A 89 -18.91 5.70 -21.91
N GLY A 90 -17.64 5.56 -22.28
CA GLY A 90 -16.99 6.38 -23.32
C GLY A 90 -16.90 5.74 -24.72
N PRO A 91 -16.57 4.43 -24.83
CA PRO A 91 -16.54 3.74 -26.12
C PRO A 91 -17.90 3.75 -26.85
N LEU A 92 -17.88 3.79 -28.19
CA LEU A 92 -19.07 3.75 -29.05
C LEU A 92 -19.83 2.41 -28.95
N ALA A 93 -19.11 1.32 -28.68
CA ALA A 93 -19.66 -0.02 -28.54
C ALA A 93 -18.91 -0.79 -27.45
N GLY A 94 -19.59 -1.79 -26.88
CA GLY A 94 -19.12 -2.58 -25.74
C GLY A 94 -20.00 -2.39 -24.51
N PRO A 95 -19.97 -3.32 -23.55
CA PRO A 95 -20.80 -3.24 -22.36
C PRO A 95 -20.34 -2.12 -21.43
N VAL A 96 -21.29 -1.50 -20.74
CA VAL A 96 -21.02 -0.74 -19.52
C VAL A 96 -21.02 -1.72 -18.35
N VAL A 97 -19.93 -1.74 -17.59
CA VAL A 97 -19.77 -2.64 -16.43
C VAL A 97 -19.77 -1.79 -15.17
N VAL A 98 -20.65 -2.14 -14.23
CA VAL A 98 -20.71 -1.52 -12.90
C VAL A 98 -20.20 -2.53 -11.87
N CYS A 99 -19.40 -2.07 -10.92
CA CYS A 99 -18.89 -2.89 -9.82
C CYS A 99 -19.25 -2.25 -8.48
N GLY A 100 -19.67 -3.09 -7.52
CA GLY A 100 -19.85 -2.71 -6.13
C GLY A 100 -18.84 -3.39 -5.23
N VAL A 101 -18.17 -2.61 -4.38
CA VAL A 101 -17.14 -3.08 -3.47
C VAL A 101 -17.44 -2.59 -2.06
N MET A 102 -17.50 -3.52 -1.11
CA MET A 102 -17.60 -3.22 0.31
C MET A 102 -16.35 -3.76 1.02
N LEU A 103 -15.50 -2.85 1.49
CA LEU A 103 -14.24 -3.18 2.13
C LEU A 103 -14.43 -3.40 3.63
N GLU A 104 -13.63 -4.29 4.20
CA GLU A 104 -13.48 -4.43 5.66
C GLU A 104 -12.97 -3.13 6.29
N ASN A 105 -13.15 -2.98 7.60
CA ASN A 105 -12.67 -1.80 8.31
C ASN A 105 -11.13 -1.70 8.24
N ASN A 106 -10.63 -0.52 7.86
CA ASN A 106 -9.20 -0.22 7.70
C ASN A 106 -8.47 -1.26 6.82
N PRO A 107 -8.87 -1.43 5.56
CA PRO A 107 -8.36 -2.48 4.71
C PRO A 107 -6.87 -2.26 4.36
N ASN A 108 -6.24 -1.13 4.67
CA ASN A 108 -4.79 -0.89 4.48
C ASN A 108 -4.27 -1.45 3.13
N ILE A 109 -4.83 -0.96 2.03
CA ILE A 109 -4.42 -1.32 0.66
C ILE A 109 -3.59 -0.17 0.13
N LEU A 110 -2.28 -0.36 0.10
CA LEU A 110 -1.34 0.69 -0.32
C LEU A 110 -1.33 0.83 -1.84
N TYR A 111 -0.96 2.02 -2.33
CA TYR A 111 -0.76 2.32 -3.74
C TYR A 111 -2.02 2.26 -4.62
N VAL A 112 -3.21 2.13 -4.02
CA VAL A 112 -4.49 2.28 -4.72
C VAL A 112 -4.56 3.68 -5.32
N ASN A 113 -4.75 3.73 -6.64
CA ASN A 113 -4.81 4.95 -7.42
C ASN A 113 -5.60 4.68 -8.72
N ASP A 114 -5.82 5.71 -9.54
CA ASP A 114 -6.44 5.58 -10.85
C ASP A 114 -5.74 4.47 -11.66
N SER A 115 -6.52 3.48 -12.09
CA SER A 115 -6.04 2.29 -12.78
C SER A 115 -5.26 2.61 -14.05
N LYS A 116 -5.51 3.77 -14.68
CA LYS A 116 -4.81 4.27 -15.87
C LYS A 116 -3.37 4.70 -15.58
N LYS A 117 -3.06 5.05 -14.32
CA LYS A 117 -1.72 5.43 -13.86
C LYS A 117 -0.90 4.25 -13.33
N LEU A 118 -1.51 3.05 -13.24
CA LEU A 118 -0.87 1.85 -12.73
C LEU A 118 -0.40 0.95 -13.88
N SER A 119 0.77 0.33 -13.72
CA SER A 119 1.20 -0.77 -14.58
C SER A 119 0.26 -1.96 -14.43
N GLU A 120 0.19 -2.82 -15.45
CA GLU A 120 -0.68 -4.00 -15.43
C GLU A 120 -0.36 -4.93 -14.25
N GLU A 121 0.92 -5.14 -13.95
CA GLU A 121 1.39 -5.94 -12.82
C GLU A 121 0.89 -5.36 -11.48
N LYS A 122 1.07 -4.05 -11.26
CA LYS A 122 0.59 -3.39 -10.04
C LYS A 122 -0.93 -3.46 -9.92
N ARG A 123 -1.64 -3.33 -11.03
CA ARG A 123 -3.11 -3.43 -11.05
C ARG A 123 -3.56 -4.83 -10.62
N LYS A 124 -2.90 -5.88 -11.12
CA LYS A 124 -3.18 -7.27 -10.73
C LYS A 124 -2.88 -7.53 -9.25
N ASP A 125 -1.76 -7.01 -8.74
CA ASP A 125 -1.41 -7.11 -7.32
C ASP A 125 -2.45 -6.42 -6.43
N ILE A 126 -2.77 -5.15 -6.72
CA ILE A 126 -3.78 -4.39 -5.99
C ILE A 126 -5.14 -5.07 -6.05
N TYR A 127 -5.55 -5.58 -7.23
CA TYR A 127 -6.77 -6.35 -7.36
C TYR A 127 -6.80 -7.57 -6.42
N SER A 128 -5.71 -8.34 -6.35
CA SER A 128 -5.62 -9.46 -5.42
C SER A 128 -5.71 -9.02 -3.96
N GLN A 129 -5.14 -7.86 -3.61
CA GLN A 129 -5.25 -7.31 -2.25
C GLN A 129 -6.69 -6.90 -1.93
N ILE A 130 -7.38 -6.23 -2.87
CA ILE A 130 -8.79 -5.84 -2.71
C ILE A 130 -9.65 -7.07 -2.47
N ILE A 131 -9.55 -8.10 -3.32
CA ILE A 131 -10.37 -9.31 -3.21
C ILE A 131 -10.16 -10.04 -1.86
N LYS A 132 -8.98 -9.93 -1.24
CA LYS A 132 -8.72 -10.51 0.08
C LYS A 132 -9.34 -9.72 1.24
N LYS A 133 -9.71 -8.45 1.01
CA LYS A 133 -10.13 -7.50 2.05
C LYS A 133 -11.54 -6.95 1.84
N ILE A 134 -12.28 -7.51 0.88
CA ILE A 134 -13.71 -7.27 0.75
C ILE A 134 -14.47 -8.20 1.67
N TYR A 135 -15.59 -7.74 2.19
CA TYR A 135 -16.55 -8.64 2.83
C TYR A 135 -16.96 -9.74 1.84
N ASN A 136 -17.05 -10.98 2.32
CA ASN A 136 -17.36 -12.16 1.51
C ASN A 136 -18.84 -12.15 1.07
N ILE A 137 -19.20 -11.21 0.20
CA ILE A 137 -20.51 -11.10 -0.43
C ILE A 137 -20.36 -11.65 -1.85
N LYS A 138 -20.74 -12.92 -2.03
CA LYS A 138 -20.76 -13.56 -3.34
C LYS A 138 -22.06 -13.21 -4.07
N GLN A 139 -22.14 -12.04 -4.68
CA GLN A 139 -23.20 -11.77 -5.66
C GLN A 139 -22.63 -11.02 -6.86
N LYS A 140 -22.62 -11.69 -8.01
CA LYS A 140 -22.23 -11.15 -9.30
C LYS A 140 -23.50 -11.00 -10.13
N TYR A 141 -24.03 -9.79 -10.21
CA TYR A 141 -25.16 -9.47 -11.06
C TYR A 141 -24.64 -9.06 -12.44
N TRP A 142 -25.03 -9.80 -13.46
CA TRP A 142 -24.86 -9.37 -14.85
C TRP A 142 -26.17 -8.73 -15.28
N ILE A 143 -26.22 -7.39 -15.32
CA ILE A 143 -27.29 -6.71 -16.02
C ILE A 143 -26.82 -6.62 -17.48
N THR A 144 -27.29 -7.56 -18.30
CA THR A 144 -27.17 -7.44 -19.75
C THR A 144 -28.41 -6.67 -20.24
N THR A 145 -28.21 -5.44 -20.69
CA THR A 145 -29.15 -4.77 -21.60
C THR A 145 -28.73 -5.02 -23.04
#